data_AF-A0A5P1EES7-F1
#
_entry.id   AF-A0A5P1EES7-F1
#
_cell.length_a   1.000
_cell.length_b   1.000
_cell.length_c   1.000
_cell.angle_alpha   90.00
_cell.angle_beta   90.00
_cell.angle_gamma   90.00
#
_symmetry.space_group_name_H-M   'P 1'
#
loop_
_entity.id
_entity.type
_entity.pdbx_description
1 polymer ?
#
loop_
_entity_poly.entity_id
_entity_poly.type
_entity_poly.pdbx_seq_one_letter_code
_entity_poly.pdbx_strand_id
1 'polypeptide(L)'
;MWYDQGQLVNAYLDKFSIIKDIFYSSVAHDILNFLRRDMIGAEGEVFSAEDVDSVEHEGASRKKEGAFYVWTSKEVQGHWQTRNENMSRYYNEAQQFRSQFKSLDMERIPRLVMLRPVGQYQ
;
A
#
# COMPACT_ATOMS: atom_id res chain seq x y z
N MET A 1 -11.55 6.02 0.65
CA MET A 1 -12.93 5.57 0.93
C MET A 1 -13.37 4.59 -0.16
N TRP A 2 -14.49 3.88 -0.03
CA TRP A 2 -14.93 2.88 -1.03
C TRP A 2 -15.11 3.47 -2.43
N TYR A 3 -15.78 4.63 -2.51
CA TYR A 3 -16.10 5.25 -3.81
C TYR A 3 -14.85 5.68 -4.57
N ASP A 4 -13.82 6.19 -3.88
CA ASP A 4 -12.53 6.54 -4.48
C ASP A 4 -11.85 5.30 -5.07
N GLN A 5 -11.87 4.17 -4.35
CA GLN A 5 -11.30 2.91 -4.82
C GLN A 5 -12.01 2.43 -6.10
N GLY A 6 -13.34 2.54 -6.15
CA GLY A 6 -14.12 2.23 -7.35
C GLY A 6 -13.76 3.11 -8.55
N GLN A 7 -13.58 4.42 -8.33
CA GLN A 7 -13.14 5.34 -9.38
C GLN A 7 -11.73 5.03 -9.88
N LEU A 8 -10.81 4.71 -8.98
CA LEU A 8 -9.44 4.31 -9.33
C LEU A 8 -9.43 3.03 -10.16
N VAL A 9 -10.19 1.99 -9.77
CA VAL A 9 -10.28 0.74 -10.55
C VAL A 9 -10.67 1.04 -12.00
N ASN A 10 -11.71 1.85 -12.22
CA ASN A 10 -12.13 2.21 -13.57
C ASN A 10 -11.02 2.93 -14.35
N ALA A 11 -10.38 3.93 -13.75
CA ALA A 11 -9.30 4.67 -14.41
C ALA A 11 -8.11 3.77 -14.80
N TYR A 12 -7.75 2.81 -13.93
CA TYR A 12 -6.68 1.85 -14.20
C TYR A 12 -7.06 0.82 -15.27
N LEU A 13 -8.30 0.32 -15.28
CA LEU A 13 -8.79 -0.61 -16.30
C LEU A 13 -8.94 0.05 -17.67
N ASP A 14 -9.40 1.30 -17.72
CA ASP A 14 -9.46 2.08 -18.97
C ASP A 14 -8.06 2.27 -19.54
N LYS A 15 -7.11 2.66 -18.69
CA LYS A 15 -5.72 2.83 -19.10
C LYS A 15 -5.07 1.53 -19.56
N PHE A 16 -5.34 0.42 -18.86
CA PHE A 16 -4.92 -0.91 -19.31
C PHE A 16 -5.54 -1.27 -20.66
N SER A 17 -6.81 -0.94 -20.88
CA SER A 17 -7.52 -1.24 -22.12
C SER A 17 -6.91 -0.54 -23.33
N ILE A 18 -6.34 0.65 -23.15
CA ILE A 18 -5.66 1.44 -24.18
C ILE A 18 -4.19 1.02 -24.34
N ILE A 19 -3.44 0.95 -23.24
CA ILE A 19 -1.98 0.84 -23.25
C ILE A 19 -1.50 -0.63 -23.24
N LYS A 20 -2.31 -1.55 -22.70
CA LYS A 20 -1.99 -2.98 -22.50
C LYS A 20 -0.76 -3.26 -21.63
N ASP A 21 -0.33 -2.29 -20.83
CA ASP A 21 0.72 -2.48 -19.83
C ASP A 21 0.14 -3.14 -18.56
N ILE A 22 0.66 -4.33 -18.25
CA ILE A 22 0.23 -5.19 -17.14
C ILE A 22 0.24 -4.45 -15.81
N PHE A 23 1.13 -3.48 -15.61
CA PHE A 23 1.16 -2.65 -14.40
C PHE A 23 -0.22 -2.10 -14.04
N TYR A 24 -0.97 -1.56 -15.01
CA TYR A 24 -2.28 -0.97 -14.73
C TYR A 24 -3.32 -2.02 -14.34
N SER A 25 -3.28 -3.20 -14.97
CA SER A 25 -4.16 -4.32 -14.60
C SER A 25 -3.85 -4.85 -13.20
N SER A 26 -2.57 -4.91 -12.82
CA SER A 26 -2.13 -5.32 -11.49
C SER A 26 -2.64 -4.36 -10.42
N VAL A 27 -2.54 -3.05 -10.65
CA VAL A 27 -3.07 -2.05 -9.69
C VAL A 27 -4.57 -2.19 -9.51
N ALA A 28 -5.35 -2.31 -10.60
CA ALA A 28 -6.80 -2.50 -10.52
C ALA A 28 -7.16 -3.78 -9.74
N HIS A 29 -6.46 -4.87 -10.02
CA HIS A 29 -6.65 -6.14 -9.32
C HIS A 29 -6.33 -6.04 -7.83
N ASP A 30 -5.31 -5.26 -7.45
CA ASP A 30 -4.91 -5.08 -6.06
C ASP A 30 -5.93 -4.27 -5.27
N ILE A 31 -6.51 -3.23 -5.90
CA ILE A 31 -7.63 -2.48 -5.32
C ILE A 31 -8.84 -3.38 -5.11
N LEU A 32 -9.22 -4.18 -6.11
CA LEU A 32 -10.36 -5.11 -6.00
C LEU A 32 -10.15 -6.16 -4.91
N ASN A 33 -8.92 -6.65 -4.73
CA ASN A 33 -8.59 -7.57 -3.64
C ASN A 33 -8.68 -6.92 -2.27
N PHE A 34 -8.23 -5.66 -2.13
CA PHE A 34 -8.42 -4.88 -0.91
C PHE A 34 -9.91 -4.71 -0.60
N LEU A 35 -10.71 -4.26 -1.57
CA LEU A 35 -12.15 -4.09 -1.40
C LEU A 35 -12.83 -5.38 -0.93
N ARG A 36 -12.51 -6.51 -1.57
CA ARG A 36 -13.07 -7.81 -1.23
C ARG A 36 -12.66 -8.29 0.17
N ARG A 37 -11.43 -8.01 0.60
CA ARG A 37 -10.88 -8.52 1.86
C ARG A 37 -11.33 -7.70 3.05
N ASP A 38 -11.22 -6.37 2.95
CA ASP A 38 -11.31 -5.47 4.10
C ASP A 38 -12.59 -4.65 4.09
N MET A 39 -13.21 -4.48 2.92
CA MET A 39 -14.32 -3.55 2.76
C MET A 39 -15.69 -4.23 2.54
N ILE A 40 -15.72 -5.57 2.46
CA ILE A 40 -16.95 -6.38 2.39
C ILE A 40 -17.07 -7.21 3.66
N GLY A 41 -18.22 -7.08 4.35
CA GLY A 41 -18.54 -7.85 5.56
C GLY A 41 -18.94 -9.29 5.26
N ALA A 42 -19.01 -10.12 6.31
CA ALA A 42 -19.28 -11.55 6.17
C ALA A 42 -20.67 -11.86 5.59
N GLU A 43 -21.63 -10.95 5.77
CA GLU A 43 -23.01 -11.08 5.27
C GLU A 43 -23.23 -10.27 3.97
N GLY A 44 -22.15 -9.76 3.37
CA GLY A 44 -22.20 -8.98 2.12
C GLY A 44 -22.41 -7.48 2.33
N GLU A 45 -22.20 -6.96 3.54
CA GLU A 45 -22.18 -5.53 3.80
C GLU A 45 -21.07 -4.85 3.00
N VAL A 46 -21.30 -3.61 2.58
CA VAL A 46 -20.30 -2.79 1.89
C VAL A 46 -20.00 -1.59 2.77
N PHE A 47 -18.76 -1.51 3.27
CA PHE A 47 -18.32 -0.40 4.10
C PHE A 47 -18.05 0.84 3.23
N SER A 48 -18.42 2.03 3.72
CA SER A 48 -18.21 3.28 2.98
C SER A 48 -16.77 3.78 3.07
N ALA A 49 -16.09 3.53 4.18
CA ALA A 49 -14.71 3.89 4.42
C ALA A 49 -14.08 2.95 5.47
N GLU A 50 -12.77 2.83 5.41
CA GLU A 50 -11.96 2.22 6.47
C GLU A 50 -11.57 3.32 7.47
N ASP A 51 -11.62 3.01 8.77
CA ASP A 51 -11.08 3.91 9.80
C ASP A 51 -9.55 3.84 9.78
N VAL A 52 -8.94 4.96 9.43
CA VAL A 52 -7.49 5.09 9.25
C VAL A 52 -6.77 5.39 10.57
N ASP A 53 -7.51 5.68 11.65
CA ASP A 53 -6.94 5.92 12.98
C ASP A 53 -6.39 4.64 13.60
N SER A 54 -5.08 4.61 13.80
CA SER A 54 -4.37 3.45 14.36
C SER A 54 -3.38 3.87 15.44
N VAL A 55 -3.10 2.95 16.36
CA VAL A 55 -2.07 3.14 17.39
C VAL A 55 -0.70 2.82 16.80
N GLU A 56 0.30 3.61 17.12
CA GLU A 56 1.65 3.47 16.55
C GLU A 56 2.39 2.25 17.11
N HIS A 57 2.07 1.87 18.35
CA HIS A 57 2.55 0.68 19.02
C HIS A 57 1.51 0.25 20.07
N GLU A 58 1.61 -1.01 20.51
CA GLU A 58 0.78 -1.54 21.58
C GLU A 58 0.92 -0.67 22.85
N GLY A 59 -0.21 -0.27 23.44
CA GLY A 59 -0.25 0.60 24.63
C GLY A 59 -0.12 2.11 24.38
N ALA A 60 -0.04 2.59 23.13
CA ALA A 60 -0.05 4.04 22.85
C ALA A 60 -1.40 4.68 23.26
N SER A 61 -1.36 5.79 23.99
CA SER A 61 -2.56 6.51 24.46
C SER A 61 -3.25 7.35 23.39
N ARG A 62 -2.57 7.59 22.26
CA ARG A 62 -3.05 8.44 21.17
C ARG A 62 -3.11 7.65 19.87
N LYS A 63 -4.27 7.68 19.22
CA LYS A 63 -4.41 7.23 17.83
C LYS A 63 -3.87 8.28 16.88
N LYS A 64 -3.27 7.83 15.78
CA LYS A 64 -2.80 8.68 14.69
C LYS A 64 -3.31 8.10 13.38
N GLU A 65 -3.81 8.98 12.53
CA GLU A 65 -4.18 8.66 11.17
C GLU A 65 -3.00 8.01 10.44
N GLY A 66 -3.23 6.81 9.91
CA GLY A 66 -2.34 6.12 8.99
C GLY A 66 -1.16 5.38 9.61
N ALA A 67 -1.06 5.31 10.94
CA ALA A 67 0.08 4.70 11.64
C ALA A 67 0.32 3.23 11.26
N PHE A 68 -0.75 2.47 11.01
CA PHE A 68 -0.68 1.08 10.55
C PHE A 68 -0.06 0.96 9.13
N TYR A 69 -0.33 1.93 8.25
CA TYR A 69 0.10 1.90 6.85
C TYR A 69 1.49 2.49 6.63
N VAL A 70 2.25 2.72 7.69
CA VAL A 70 3.62 3.22 7.59
C VAL A 70 4.59 2.39 8.44
N TRP A 71 5.84 2.32 7.97
CA TRP A 71 6.96 1.69 8.66
C TRP A 71 7.89 2.74 9.25
N THR A 72 8.41 2.48 10.44
CA THR A 72 9.58 3.17 11.00
C THR A 72 10.86 2.70 10.31
N SER A 73 11.90 3.55 10.29
CA SER A 73 13.20 3.17 9.71
C SER A 73 13.80 1.91 10.35
N LYS A 74 13.53 1.66 11.64
CA LYS A 74 14.00 0.46 12.35
C LYS A 74 13.30 -0.80 11.89
N GLU A 75 11.98 -0.77 11.72
CA GLU A 75 11.25 -1.92 11.17
C GLU A 75 11.68 -2.20 9.72
N VAL A 76 12.00 -1.16 8.95
CA VAL A 76 12.59 -1.31 7.60
C VAL A 76 14.04 -1.82 7.66
N GLN A 77 14.80 -1.68 8.74
CA GLN A 77 16.10 -2.37 8.81
C GLN A 77 15.94 -3.82 9.26
N GLY A 78 15.05 -4.08 10.22
CA GLY A 78 14.83 -5.40 10.81
C GLY A 78 14.17 -6.41 9.86
N HIS A 79 13.13 -6.01 9.10
CA HIS A 79 12.44 -6.93 8.18
C HIS A 79 13.24 -7.25 6.91
N TRP A 80 14.24 -6.43 6.59
CA TRP A 80 14.87 -6.40 5.27
C TRP A 80 16.16 -7.21 5.21
N GLN A 81 16.76 -7.53 6.36
CA GLN A 81 17.87 -8.47 6.47
C GLN A 81 17.44 -9.93 6.29
N THR A 82 16.14 -10.23 6.34
CA THR A 82 15.63 -11.61 6.37
C THR A 82 15.15 -12.14 5.01
N ARG A 83 15.03 -11.30 3.95
CA ARG A 83 14.45 -11.73 2.66
C ARG A 83 15.14 -11.10 1.43
N ASN A 84 16.18 -11.77 0.93
CA ASN A 84 16.60 -11.86 -0.49
C ASN A 84 17.20 -10.61 -1.20
N GLU A 85 18.10 -10.84 -2.18
CA GLU A 85 18.90 -9.82 -2.88
C GLU A 85 18.08 -8.77 -3.67
N ASN A 86 16.92 -9.17 -4.20
CA ASN A 86 16.01 -8.27 -4.92
C ASN A 86 15.42 -7.15 -4.05
N MET A 87 15.43 -7.29 -2.72
CA MET A 87 14.90 -6.27 -1.81
C MET A 87 15.81 -5.05 -1.66
N SER A 88 17.10 -5.17 -1.96
CA SER A 88 18.03 -4.02 -1.97
C SER A 88 17.61 -2.96 -2.98
N ARG A 89 17.08 -3.38 -4.14
CA ARG A 89 16.57 -2.48 -5.17
C ARG A 89 15.35 -1.69 -4.67
N TYR A 90 14.36 -2.38 -4.10
CA TYR A 90 13.16 -1.72 -3.55
C TYR A 90 13.47 -0.80 -2.38
N TYR A 91 14.43 -1.17 -1.53
CA TYR A 91 14.92 -0.30 -0.46
C TYR A 91 15.53 0.99 -1.04
N ASN A 92 16.41 0.87 -2.04
CA ASN A 92 17.03 2.02 -2.68
C ASN A 92 15.99 2.92 -3.37
N GLU A 93 15.01 2.33 -4.06
CA GLU A 93 13.90 3.07 -4.68
C GLU A 93 13.04 3.80 -3.64
N ALA A 94 12.72 3.16 -2.50
CA ALA A 94 11.98 3.79 -1.41
C ALA A 94 12.77 4.91 -0.72
N GLN A 95 14.09 4.75 -0.55
CA GLN A 95 14.95 5.82 -0.02
C GLN A 95 15.09 6.98 -1.02
N GLN A 96 15.14 6.70 -2.31
CA GLN A 96 15.15 7.72 -3.35
C GLN A 96 13.82 8.48 -3.39
N PHE A 97 12.68 7.78 -3.33
CA PHE A 97 11.36 8.38 -3.17
C PHE A 97 11.32 9.27 -1.92
N ARG A 98 11.73 8.76 -0.75
CA ARG A 98 11.85 9.55 0.49
C ARG A 98 12.69 10.81 0.31
N SER A 99 13.79 10.74 -0.44
CA SER A 99 14.66 11.89 -0.69
C SER A 99 13.99 13.02 -1.48
N GLN A 100 12.99 12.70 -2.32
CA GLN A 100 12.22 13.66 -3.11
C GLN A 100 11.17 14.40 -2.28
N PHE A 101 10.75 13.83 -1.15
CA PHE A 101 9.72 14.40 -0.26
C PHE A 101 10.30 14.92 1.05
N LYS A 102 11.59 15.28 1.12
CA LYS A 102 12.24 15.81 2.35
C LYS A 102 11.55 17.05 2.96
N SER A 103 10.74 17.77 2.18
CA SER A 103 9.95 18.93 2.65
C SER A 103 8.62 18.53 3.29
N LEU A 104 8.16 17.29 3.10
CA LEU A 104 7.09 16.68 3.86
C LEU A 104 7.76 15.95 5.02
N ASP A 105 7.27 16.13 6.24
CA ASP A 105 7.77 15.50 7.47
C ASP A 105 7.47 13.98 7.48
N MET A 106 8.00 13.27 6.48
CA MET A 106 7.82 11.83 6.27
C MET A 106 8.99 11.08 6.90
N GLU A 107 8.98 11.01 8.24
CA GLU A 107 9.81 10.06 8.98
C GLU A 107 9.40 8.58 8.74
N ARG A 108 8.26 8.34 8.08
CA ARG A 108 7.69 6.99 7.91
C ARG A 108 7.45 6.61 6.46
N ILE A 109 7.77 5.35 6.13
CA ILE A 109 7.73 4.80 4.76
C ILE A 109 6.40 4.07 4.55
N PRO A 110 5.59 4.38 3.51
CA PRO A 110 4.32 3.71 3.27
C PRO A 110 4.49 2.19 3.07
N ARG A 111 3.71 1.36 3.81
CA ARG A 111 3.73 -0.10 3.69
C ARG A 111 3.24 -0.58 2.32
N LEU A 112 2.41 0.23 1.65
CA LEU A 112 1.74 -0.13 0.39
C LEU A 112 2.70 -0.32 -0.80
N VAL A 113 3.91 0.26 -0.74
CA VAL A 113 4.86 0.27 -1.87
C VAL A 113 5.51 -1.11 -2.13
N MET A 114 5.39 -2.08 -1.23
CA MET A 114 6.23 -3.30 -1.27
C MET A 114 5.49 -4.64 -1.22
N LEU A 115 4.16 -4.65 -1.39
CA LEU A 115 3.38 -5.87 -1.35
C LEU A 115 3.05 -6.42 -2.75
N ARG A 116 4.06 -6.65 -3.60
CA ARG A 116 4.21 -7.88 -4.41
C ARG A 116 5.39 -7.79 -5.39
N PRO A 117 6.17 -8.87 -5.59
CA PRO A 117 7.08 -8.97 -6.71
C PRO A 117 6.28 -8.96 -8.02
N VAL A 118 6.71 -8.14 -8.98
CA VAL A 118 6.17 -8.03 -10.37
C VAL A 118 6.34 -9.32 -11.19
N GLY A 119 6.59 -10.48 -10.57
CA GLY A 119 6.99 -11.72 -11.24
C GLY A 119 6.20 -12.98 -10.87
N GLN A 120 5.08 -12.87 -10.16
CA GLN A 120 4.22 -14.02 -9.87
C GLN A 120 2.89 -13.92 -10.62
N TYR A 121 2.98 -13.96 -11.95
CA TYR A 121 1.89 -14.36 -12.81
C TYR A 121 2.40 -15.55 -13.65
N GLN A 122 2.17 -16.75 -13.13
CA GLN A 122 2.09 -18.00 -13.89
C GLN A 122 0.73 -18.63 -13.58
#